data_AF-A0A350NZ54-F1
#
_entry.id   AF-A0A350NZ54-F1
#
_cell.length_a   1.000
_cell.length_b   1.000
_cell.length_c   1.000
_cell.angle_alpha   90.00
_cell.angle_beta   90.00
_cell.angle_gamma   90.00
#
_symmetry.space_group_name_H-M   'P 1'
#
loop_
_entity.id
_entity.type
_entity.pdbx_description
1 polymer ?
#
loop_
_entity_poly.entity_id
_entity_poly.type
_entity_poly.pdbx_seq_one_letter_code
_entity_poly.pdbx_strand_id
1 'polypeptide(L)'
;MPVASGSISFLGAARFQGHWNAAANTATGSDSRNTTYGTLFAGGGSAAYHSSTNLTASSGDYWQITHAGTTNVSSVASWQNADWIIYSGSTWIHLPFSDTISSIVFGNLDGSALHMGSDNDKHVIFDKAAAHSGSSDFVYDYDNQRVGIGTDSPTCKLSVTGSMCVSGTLNATQIVLPGMAGSAVGNLTTTVPNSLQTFQENEMAILFHDDNGLTISEGAQVVVSRNARVAIKHFDSALAAFNNS
;
A
#
# COMPACT_ATOMS: atom_id res chain seq x y z
N MET A 1 11.14 -31.09 29.23
CA MET A 1 10.91 -29.65 29.01
C MET A 1 9.60 -29.52 28.24
N PRO A 2 8.64 -28.66 28.62
CA PRO A 2 7.45 -28.46 27.79
C PRO A 2 7.91 -27.85 26.46
N VAL A 3 7.43 -28.43 25.35
CA VAL A 3 7.69 -27.93 24.00
C VAL A 3 6.45 -27.12 23.61
N ALA A 4 6.57 -25.82 23.42
CA ALA A 4 5.47 -24.99 22.95
C ALA A 4 5.11 -25.43 21.51
N SER A 5 3.87 -25.92 21.29
CA SER A 5 3.46 -26.55 20.02
C SER A 5 2.49 -25.73 19.18
N GLY A 6 2.44 -24.41 19.36
CA GLY A 6 1.55 -23.59 18.54
C GLY A 6 1.92 -22.11 18.56
N SER A 7 2.23 -21.57 17.39
CA SER A 7 2.12 -20.13 17.15
C SER A 7 0.64 -19.82 16.94
N ILE A 8 -0.05 -19.45 18.02
CA ILE A 8 -1.43 -18.94 17.94
C ILE A 8 -1.39 -17.42 17.78
N SER A 9 -1.52 -16.96 16.54
CA SER A 9 -1.78 -15.55 16.25
C SER A 9 -3.28 -15.30 16.42
N PHE A 10 -3.70 -14.79 17.59
CA PHE A 10 -5.07 -14.36 17.83
C PHE A 10 -5.16 -12.84 17.93
N LEU A 11 -6.12 -12.27 17.20
CA LEU A 11 -6.40 -10.84 17.11
C LEU A 11 -7.82 -10.59 17.66
N GLY A 12 -7.90 -10.23 18.94
CA GLY A 12 -9.07 -9.57 19.55
C GLY A 12 -9.90 -10.40 20.52
N ALA A 13 -9.61 -10.30 21.83
CA ALA A 13 -10.54 -10.70 22.88
C ALA A 13 -11.57 -9.56 23.03
N ALA A 14 -12.64 -9.59 22.25
CA ALA A 14 -13.54 -8.44 22.13
C ALA A 14 -14.55 -8.31 23.29
N ARG A 15 -14.78 -9.40 24.04
CA ARG A 15 -15.93 -9.49 24.96
C ARG A 15 -15.54 -10.17 26.27
N PHE A 16 -15.12 -9.39 27.27
CA PHE A 16 -14.84 -9.92 28.60
C PHE A 16 -16.13 -10.37 29.26
N GLN A 17 -16.28 -11.68 29.45
CA GLN A 17 -17.48 -12.25 30.04
C GLN A 17 -17.38 -12.34 31.56
N GLY A 18 -16.16 -12.45 32.09
CA GLY A 18 -15.86 -12.39 33.52
C GLY A 18 -14.84 -13.42 33.99
N HIS A 19 -15.01 -13.89 35.21
CA HIS A 19 -14.04 -14.76 35.88
C HIS A 19 -14.56 -16.19 35.98
N TRP A 20 -13.71 -17.18 35.68
CA TRP A 20 -14.06 -18.59 35.72
C TRP A 20 -13.20 -19.35 36.75
N ASN A 21 -13.82 -20.25 37.51
CA ASN A 21 -13.20 -21.20 38.40
C ASN A 21 -13.15 -22.55 37.69
N ALA A 22 -11.97 -22.94 37.20
CA ALA A 22 -11.81 -24.17 36.42
C ALA A 22 -11.86 -25.46 37.26
N ALA A 23 -11.74 -25.36 38.59
CA ALA A 23 -11.89 -26.50 39.50
C ALA A 23 -13.36 -26.89 39.67
N ALA A 24 -14.22 -25.89 39.90
CA ALA A 24 -15.65 -26.08 40.12
C ALA A 24 -16.48 -25.95 38.83
N ASN A 25 -15.85 -25.51 37.73
CA ASN A 25 -16.50 -25.06 36.50
C ASN A 25 -17.58 -24.00 36.75
N THR A 26 -17.37 -23.05 37.66
CA THR A 26 -18.32 -21.97 37.98
C THR A 26 -17.76 -20.62 37.58
N ALA A 27 -18.60 -19.60 37.37
CA ALA A 27 -18.11 -18.30 36.92
C ALA A 27 -18.87 -17.10 37.48
N THR A 28 -18.27 -15.93 37.40
CA THR A 28 -18.90 -14.64 37.71
C THR A 28 -18.79 -13.70 36.51
N GLY A 29 -19.79 -12.82 36.35
CA GLY A 29 -19.79 -11.80 35.30
C GLY A 29 -18.63 -10.81 35.42
N SER A 30 -18.35 -10.08 34.34
CA SER A 30 -17.26 -9.10 34.24
C SER A 30 -17.37 -7.89 35.18
N ASP A 31 -18.55 -7.62 35.72
CA ASP A 31 -18.79 -6.61 36.77
C ASP A 31 -18.56 -7.15 38.20
N SER A 32 -18.15 -8.41 38.33
CA SER A 32 -17.66 -9.10 39.53
C SER A 32 -18.56 -9.11 40.78
N ARG A 33 -19.80 -8.58 40.75
CA ARG A 33 -20.61 -8.44 42.00
C ARG A 33 -22.08 -8.85 41.97
N ASN A 34 -22.68 -9.26 40.85
CA ASN A 34 -24.09 -9.70 40.89
C ASN A 34 -24.45 -10.91 40.01
N THR A 35 -23.72 -11.14 38.92
CA THR A 35 -23.99 -12.28 38.04
C THR A 35 -23.09 -13.45 38.40
N THR A 36 -23.67 -14.53 38.92
CA THR A 36 -22.97 -15.79 39.16
C THR A 36 -23.56 -16.86 38.25
N TYR A 37 -22.71 -17.53 37.50
CA TYR A 37 -23.04 -18.68 36.71
C TYR A 37 -22.70 -19.94 37.51
N GLY A 38 -23.60 -20.92 37.49
CA GLY A 38 -23.31 -22.29 37.94
C GLY A 38 -22.30 -22.96 37.01
N THR A 39 -22.51 -24.23 36.65
CA THR A 39 -21.66 -24.89 35.65
C THR A 39 -21.56 -24.03 34.36
N LEU A 40 -20.37 -23.52 34.04
CA LEU A 40 -20.17 -22.56 32.94
C LEU A 40 -20.06 -23.28 31.60
N PHE A 41 -19.15 -24.26 31.50
CA PHE A 41 -18.92 -25.00 30.26
C PHE A 41 -19.62 -26.36 30.28
N ALA A 42 -20.05 -26.84 29.11
CA ALA A 42 -20.73 -28.13 28.99
C ALA A 42 -19.83 -29.33 29.37
N GLY A 43 -18.50 -29.13 29.42
CA GLY A 43 -17.53 -30.18 29.74
C GLY A 43 -17.27 -31.13 28.57
N GLY A 44 -16.45 -32.18 28.80
CA GLY A 44 -16.23 -33.27 27.84
C GLY A 44 -15.58 -32.84 26.52
N GLY A 45 -14.84 -31.73 26.49
CA GLY A 45 -14.23 -31.21 25.27
C GLY A 45 -15.19 -30.42 24.38
N SER A 46 -16.41 -30.13 24.83
CA SER A 46 -17.35 -29.26 24.12
C SER A 46 -16.80 -27.84 23.94
N ALA A 47 -17.23 -27.19 22.86
CA ALA A 47 -16.98 -25.78 22.58
C ALA A 47 -18.12 -24.86 23.06
N ALA A 48 -19.16 -25.41 23.69
CA ALA A 48 -20.35 -24.67 24.10
C ALA A 48 -20.35 -24.33 25.61
N TYR A 49 -21.03 -23.24 25.96
CA TYR A 49 -21.48 -23.03 27.33
C TYR A 49 -22.46 -24.14 27.75
N HIS A 50 -22.51 -24.40 29.04
CA HIS A 50 -23.50 -25.30 29.62
C HIS A 50 -24.90 -24.70 29.46
N SER A 51 -25.90 -25.53 29.19
CA SER A 51 -27.27 -25.09 28.90
C SER A 51 -27.92 -24.30 30.04
N SER A 52 -27.49 -24.50 31.29
CA SER A 52 -28.00 -23.77 32.46
C SER A 52 -27.61 -22.29 32.51
N THR A 53 -26.67 -21.86 31.68
CA THR A 53 -26.14 -20.48 31.72
C THR A 53 -26.97 -19.49 30.89
N ASN A 54 -27.79 -19.99 29.95
CA ASN A 54 -28.44 -19.19 28.89
C ASN A 54 -27.46 -18.32 28.06
N LEU A 55 -26.17 -18.65 28.07
CA LEU A 55 -25.17 -17.98 27.25
C LEU A 55 -25.01 -18.68 25.90
N THR A 56 -24.68 -17.92 24.85
CA THR A 56 -24.30 -18.45 23.53
C THR A 56 -22.88 -17.98 23.22
N ALA A 57 -21.97 -18.91 22.95
CA ALA A 57 -20.58 -18.59 22.66
C ALA A 57 -20.49 -17.78 21.36
N SER A 58 -19.89 -16.60 21.46
CA SER A 58 -19.65 -15.69 20.32
C SER A 58 -18.16 -15.47 20.13
N SER A 59 -17.71 -15.35 18.88
CA SER A 59 -16.28 -15.14 18.58
C SER A 59 -15.73 -13.96 19.39
N GLY A 60 -14.62 -14.17 20.09
CA GLY A 60 -13.97 -13.17 20.95
C GLY A 60 -14.50 -13.07 22.38
N ASP A 61 -15.49 -13.90 22.77
CA ASP A 61 -15.84 -14.10 24.19
C ASP A 61 -14.63 -14.63 24.95
N TYR A 62 -14.34 -14.08 26.12
CA TYR A 62 -13.25 -14.58 26.96
C TYR A 62 -13.52 -14.50 28.46
N TRP A 63 -12.86 -15.42 29.18
CA TRP A 63 -12.90 -15.52 30.63
C TRP A 63 -11.49 -15.59 31.20
N GLN A 64 -11.31 -14.97 32.38
CA GLN A 64 -10.08 -15.09 33.15
C GLN A 64 -10.25 -16.16 34.22
N ILE A 65 -9.30 -17.10 34.29
CA ILE A 65 -9.30 -18.16 35.28
C ILE A 65 -8.86 -17.60 36.64
N THR A 66 -9.59 -17.94 37.69
CA THR A 66 -9.30 -17.53 39.09
C THR A 66 -8.85 -18.69 39.97
N HIS A 67 -9.09 -19.92 39.53
CA HIS A 67 -8.75 -21.13 40.27
C HIS A 67 -8.32 -22.22 39.30
N ALA A 68 -7.14 -22.80 39.55
CA ALA A 68 -6.60 -23.91 38.78
C ALA A 68 -7.52 -25.13 38.85
N GLY A 69 -7.62 -25.90 37.76
CA GLY A 69 -8.52 -27.05 37.71
C GLY A 69 -8.39 -27.87 36.44
N THR A 70 -9.22 -28.91 36.33
CA THR A 70 -9.13 -29.94 35.28
C THR A 70 -10.38 -30.07 34.41
N THR A 71 -11.30 -29.11 34.49
CA THR A 71 -12.51 -29.11 33.65
C THR A 71 -12.12 -29.15 32.17
N ASN A 72 -12.54 -30.19 31.45
CA ASN A 72 -12.19 -30.35 30.03
C ASN A 72 -13.09 -29.48 29.14
N VAL A 73 -12.50 -28.47 28.50
CA VAL A 73 -13.16 -27.57 27.55
C VAL A 73 -12.36 -27.58 26.26
N SER A 74 -12.98 -27.91 25.13
CA SER A 74 -12.29 -28.00 23.82
C SER A 74 -10.98 -28.81 23.84
N SER A 75 -10.95 -29.94 24.57
CA SER A 75 -9.78 -30.81 24.78
C SER A 75 -8.67 -30.25 25.67
N VAL A 76 -8.87 -29.08 26.28
CA VAL A 76 -7.98 -28.51 27.29
C VAL A 76 -8.51 -28.88 28.68
N ALA A 77 -7.69 -29.60 29.45
CA ALA A 77 -8.05 -30.11 30.77
C ALA A 77 -7.03 -29.75 31.87
N SER A 78 -6.18 -28.75 31.63
CA SER A 78 -5.19 -28.28 32.59
C SER A 78 -5.20 -26.76 32.61
N TRP A 79 -5.78 -26.19 33.66
CA TRP A 79 -5.92 -24.76 33.87
C TRP A 79 -5.19 -24.34 35.13
N GLN A 80 -4.56 -23.19 35.09
CA GLN A 80 -3.85 -22.55 36.19
C GLN A 80 -4.50 -21.20 36.51
N ASN A 81 -4.26 -20.70 37.73
CA ASN A 81 -4.75 -19.38 38.12
C ASN A 81 -4.18 -18.31 37.17
N ALA A 82 -5.00 -17.34 36.79
CA ALA A 82 -4.69 -16.27 35.84
C ALA A 82 -4.50 -16.70 34.37
N ASP A 83 -4.79 -17.97 34.02
CA ASP A 83 -4.98 -18.36 32.61
C ASP A 83 -6.15 -17.58 32.01
N TRP A 84 -6.18 -17.50 30.67
CA TRP A 84 -7.30 -16.97 29.92
C TRP A 84 -7.83 -18.05 28.98
N ILE A 85 -9.14 -18.02 28.72
CA ILE A 85 -9.77 -18.87 27.71
C ILE A 85 -10.62 -18.01 26.78
N ILE A 86 -10.47 -18.18 25.47
CA ILE A 86 -11.10 -17.33 24.44
C ILE A 86 -11.81 -18.19 23.40
N TYR A 87 -13.02 -17.81 22.99
CA TYR A 87 -13.74 -18.49 21.93
C TYR A 87 -13.31 -17.98 20.54
N SER A 88 -12.84 -18.88 19.68
CA SER A 88 -12.37 -18.58 18.32
C SER A 88 -13.49 -18.41 17.28
N GLY A 89 -14.73 -18.68 17.68
CA GLY A 89 -15.86 -18.88 16.76
C GLY A 89 -16.25 -20.35 16.59
N SER A 90 -15.34 -21.29 16.88
CA SER A 90 -15.59 -22.74 16.77
C SER A 90 -15.10 -23.56 17.96
N THR A 91 -14.05 -23.12 18.66
CA THR A 91 -13.46 -23.80 19.82
C THR A 91 -13.00 -22.79 20.87
N TRP A 92 -12.82 -23.26 22.10
CA TRP A 92 -12.14 -22.49 23.13
C TRP A 92 -10.63 -22.70 23.05
N ILE A 93 -9.90 -21.60 22.95
CA ILE A 93 -8.44 -21.54 22.94
C ILE A 93 -7.97 -21.19 24.35
N HIS A 94 -7.04 -21.98 24.87
CA HIS A 94 -6.37 -21.74 26.14
C HIS A 94 -5.13 -20.86 25.94
N LEU A 95 -5.01 -19.84 26.78
CA LEU A 95 -3.85 -18.97 26.90
C LEU A 95 -3.31 -19.10 28.33
N PRO A 96 -2.26 -19.89 28.57
CA PRO A 96 -1.76 -20.12 29.92
C PRO A 96 -1.04 -18.87 30.47
N PHE A 97 -1.14 -18.62 31.77
CA PHE A 97 -0.51 -17.48 32.45
C PHE A 97 1.02 -17.49 32.35
N SER A 98 1.60 -18.69 32.19
CA SER A 98 3.04 -18.93 32.12
C SER A 98 3.60 -18.75 30.72
N ASP A 99 2.75 -18.83 29.69
CA ASP A 99 3.15 -18.27 28.41
C ASP A 99 3.28 -16.77 28.67
N THR A 100 4.50 -16.28 28.62
CA THR A 100 4.79 -14.88 28.88
C THR A 100 4.12 -14.08 27.76
N ILE A 101 2.85 -13.72 27.91
CA ILE A 101 2.22 -12.75 27.00
C ILE A 101 2.70 -11.38 27.46
N SER A 102 4.00 -11.11 27.28
CA SER A 102 4.59 -9.81 27.61
C SER A 102 4.00 -8.70 26.76
N SER A 103 3.46 -9.03 25.58
CA SER A 103 2.64 -8.13 24.76
C SER A 103 2.05 -8.86 23.55
N ILE A 104 0.95 -8.34 23.01
CA ILE A 104 0.62 -8.47 21.59
C ILE A 104 1.01 -7.14 20.96
N VAL A 105 2.18 -7.07 20.32
CA VAL A 105 2.60 -5.88 19.59
C VAL A 105 2.28 -6.11 18.13
N PHE A 106 1.46 -5.23 17.55
CA PHE A 106 1.52 -5.02 16.11
C PHE A 106 2.71 -4.09 15.90
N GLY A 107 3.87 -4.68 15.65
CA GLY A 107 5.10 -3.96 15.35
C GLY A 107 6.26 -4.06 16.35
N ASN A 108 7.14 -3.05 16.36
CA ASN A 108 8.33 -2.96 17.24
C ASN A 108 8.02 -2.11 18.49
N LEU A 109 8.58 -2.47 19.66
CA LEU A 109 8.37 -1.81 20.96
C LEU A 109 9.22 -0.55 21.18
N ASP A 110 10.23 -0.32 20.34
CA ASP A 110 11.20 0.77 20.54
C ASP A 110 10.85 2.06 19.77
N GLY A 111 9.73 2.07 19.04
CA GLY A 111 9.26 3.21 18.27
C GLY A 111 7.76 3.42 18.45
N SER A 112 7.33 4.68 18.50
CA SER A 112 5.95 5.12 18.76
C SER A 112 4.92 4.74 17.66
N ALA A 113 5.16 3.71 16.86
CA ALA A 113 4.35 3.35 15.68
C ALA A 113 4.34 1.83 15.37
N LEU A 114 3.31 1.40 14.66
CA LEU A 114 3.15 0.05 14.08
C LEU A 114 4.27 -0.26 13.07
N HIS A 115 5.21 -1.16 13.40
CA HIS A 115 6.38 -1.50 12.57
C HIS A 115 6.56 -3.01 12.33
N MET A 116 6.12 -3.55 11.19
CA MET A 116 6.24 -4.98 10.85
C MET A 116 7.67 -5.35 10.40
N GLY A 117 8.57 -5.64 11.36
CA GLY A 117 9.88 -6.27 11.12
C GLY A 117 11.07 -5.30 11.18
N SER A 118 12.18 -5.75 11.76
CA SER A 118 13.34 -4.89 12.10
C SER A 118 14.24 -4.48 10.93
N ASP A 119 14.04 -5.06 9.75
CA ASP A 119 15.04 -4.96 8.67
C ASP A 119 14.55 -4.23 7.41
N ASN A 120 13.31 -3.70 7.31
CA ASN A 120 12.86 -2.98 6.11
C ASN A 120 11.74 -1.95 6.37
N ASP A 121 12.10 -0.71 6.69
CA ASP A 121 11.25 0.49 6.59
C ASP A 121 10.91 0.82 5.10
N LYS A 122 10.11 -0.04 4.46
CA LYS A 122 9.61 0.15 3.09
C LYS A 122 8.10 -0.06 2.99
N HIS A 123 7.38 -0.02 4.10
CA HIS A 123 5.99 -0.42 4.12
C HIS A 123 5.07 0.75 3.74
N VAL A 124 4.48 0.69 2.55
CA VAL A 124 3.30 1.49 2.20
C VAL A 124 2.08 0.77 2.75
N ILE A 125 1.48 1.28 3.82
CA ILE A 125 0.23 0.75 4.38
C ILE A 125 -0.93 1.55 3.78
N PHE A 126 -1.81 0.91 3.01
CA PHE A 126 -3.06 1.55 2.60
C PHE A 126 -4.11 1.31 3.68
N ASP A 127 -4.54 2.40 4.30
CA ASP A 127 -5.70 2.40 5.18
C ASP A 127 -6.94 2.83 4.38
N LYS A 128 -7.90 1.92 4.23
CA LYS A 128 -9.20 2.23 3.63
C LYS A 128 -10.29 2.02 4.68
N ALA A 129 -10.59 3.10 5.40
CA ALA A 129 -11.68 3.23 6.38
C ALA A 129 -11.65 2.18 7.51
N ALA A 130 -12.08 0.95 7.25
CA ALA A 130 -12.20 -0.12 8.24
C ALA A 130 -11.18 -1.25 8.05
N ALA A 131 -10.27 -1.16 7.05
CA ALA A 131 -9.29 -2.19 6.79
C ALA A 131 -7.96 -1.62 6.27
N HIS A 132 -6.86 -2.16 6.80
CA HIS A 132 -5.56 -2.09 6.14
C HIS A 132 -5.59 -3.07 4.97
N SER A 133 -5.54 -2.57 3.74
CA SER A 133 -5.62 -3.39 2.52
C SER A 133 -4.59 -2.91 1.49
N GLY A 134 -4.39 -3.65 0.40
CA GLY A 134 -3.54 -3.21 -0.72
C GLY A 134 -4.27 -2.22 -1.65
N SER A 135 -3.52 -1.58 -2.54
CA SER A 135 -4.08 -0.87 -3.71
C SER A 135 -3.93 -1.72 -4.97
N SER A 136 -4.93 -1.70 -5.86
CA SER A 136 -4.81 -2.29 -7.21
C SER A 136 -4.00 -1.41 -8.16
N ASP A 137 -4.00 -0.10 -7.91
CA ASP A 137 -3.51 0.91 -8.84
C ASP A 137 -2.17 1.50 -8.40
N PHE A 138 -1.78 1.34 -7.14
CA PHE A 138 -0.43 1.66 -6.66
C PHE A 138 0.20 0.40 -6.12
N VAL A 139 1.30 -0.03 -6.74
CA VAL A 139 2.00 -1.27 -6.41
C VAL A 139 3.46 -0.95 -6.11
N TYR A 140 3.99 -1.52 -5.02
CA TYR A 140 5.43 -1.59 -4.81
C TYR A 140 5.89 -3.05 -4.99
N ASP A 141 6.66 -3.29 -6.05
CA ASP A 141 7.32 -4.57 -6.31
C ASP A 141 8.58 -4.64 -5.43
N TYR A 142 8.49 -5.42 -4.36
CA TYR A 142 9.57 -5.58 -3.38
C TYR A 142 10.77 -6.33 -3.94
N ASP A 143 10.55 -7.32 -4.81
CA ASP A 143 11.60 -8.18 -5.37
C ASP A 143 12.52 -7.38 -6.30
N ASN A 144 11.92 -6.55 -7.15
CA ASN A 144 12.65 -5.72 -8.11
C ASN A 144 12.89 -4.29 -7.64
N GLN A 145 12.31 -3.90 -6.50
CA GLN A 145 12.39 -2.57 -5.90
C GLN A 145 11.89 -1.46 -6.85
N ARG A 146 10.62 -1.55 -7.26
CA ARG A 146 9.98 -0.67 -8.26
C ARG A 146 8.58 -0.23 -7.83
N VAL A 147 8.17 0.96 -8.28
CA VAL A 147 6.81 1.49 -8.09
C VAL A 147 6.03 1.37 -9.41
N GLY A 148 4.84 0.77 -9.34
CA GLY A 148 3.86 0.70 -10.41
C GLY A 148 2.64 1.58 -10.11
N ILE A 149 2.21 2.38 -11.08
CA ILE A 149 0.93 3.10 -11.08
C ILE A 149 0.10 2.59 -12.25
N GLY A 150 -1.07 1.99 -11.98
CA GLY A 150 -1.92 1.32 -12.96
C GLY A 150 -1.33 0.02 -13.53
N THR A 151 -0.30 -0.53 -12.89
CA THR A 151 0.34 -1.79 -13.27
C THR A 151 0.89 -2.52 -12.05
N ASP A 152 0.77 -3.84 -12.03
CA ASP A 152 1.33 -4.74 -11.02
C ASP A 152 2.73 -5.28 -11.38
N SER A 153 3.18 -5.00 -12.62
CA SER A 153 4.39 -5.58 -13.21
C SER A 153 5.32 -4.47 -13.72
N PRO A 154 5.83 -3.58 -12.85
CA PRO A 154 6.62 -2.43 -13.26
C PRO A 154 7.94 -2.87 -13.92
N THR A 155 8.24 -2.31 -15.10
CA THR A 155 9.45 -2.64 -15.89
C THR A 155 10.64 -1.73 -15.59
N CYS A 156 10.44 -0.63 -14.87
CA CYS A 156 11.45 0.34 -14.46
C CYS A 156 11.16 0.88 -13.05
N LYS A 157 12.04 1.74 -12.50
CA LYS A 157 11.93 2.21 -11.10
C LYS A 157 10.60 2.88 -10.77
N LEU A 158 10.05 3.65 -11.71
CA LEU A 158 8.69 4.17 -11.67
C LEU A 158 8.04 3.86 -13.02
N SER A 159 7.07 2.93 -13.02
CA SER A 159 6.29 2.57 -14.19
C SER A 159 4.87 3.08 -14.03
N VAL A 160 4.39 3.87 -14.98
CA VAL A 160 3.01 4.38 -15.02
C VAL A 160 2.36 3.85 -16.29
N THR A 161 1.30 3.04 -16.15
CA THR A 161 0.46 2.65 -17.28
C THR A 161 -0.72 3.61 -17.34
N GLY A 162 -0.65 4.56 -18.29
CA GLY A 162 -1.64 5.62 -18.46
C GLY A 162 -0.98 7.00 -18.58
N SER A 163 -1.78 8.05 -18.37
CA SER A 163 -1.33 9.45 -18.46
C SER A 163 -0.71 9.93 -17.14
N MET A 164 0.40 10.67 -17.25
CA MET A 164 0.99 11.39 -16.13
C MET A 164 0.60 12.87 -16.21
N CYS A 165 -0.03 13.40 -15.16
CA CYS A 165 -0.31 14.83 -15.03
C CYS A 165 0.78 15.49 -14.20
N VAL A 166 1.54 16.41 -14.80
CA VAL A 166 2.57 17.21 -14.11
C VAL A 166 2.14 18.68 -14.18
N SER A 167 1.72 19.25 -13.05
CA SER A 167 1.24 20.65 -12.99
C SER A 167 2.37 21.69 -12.95
N GLY A 168 3.63 21.25 -12.86
CA GLY A 168 4.82 22.09 -12.86
C GLY A 168 5.87 21.64 -13.87
N THR A 169 7.12 22.03 -13.64
CA THR A 169 8.24 21.65 -14.53
C THR A 169 8.66 20.20 -14.30
N LEU A 170 8.71 19.40 -15.37
CA LEU A 170 9.36 18.09 -15.34
C LEU A 170 10.86 18.26 -15.60
N ASN A 171 11.70 18.00 -14.60
CA ASN A 171 13.15 17.94 -14.75
C ASN A 171 13.58 16.50 -15.06
N ALA A 172 13.84 16.22 -16.34
CA ALA A 172 14.29 14.92 -16.80
C ALA A 172 15.55 15.09 -17.65
N THR A 173 16.55 14.24 -17.44
CA THR A 173 17.77 14.22 -18.26
C THR A 173 17.49 13.87 -19.71
N GLN A 174 16.47 13.02 -19.94
CA GLN A 174 16.02 12.59 -21.25
C GLN A 174 14.53 12.26 -21.21
N ILE A 175 13.80 12.65 -22.26
CA ILE A 175 12.42 12.22 -22.52
C ILE A 175 12.42 11.48 -23.85
N VAL A 176 12.00 10.22 -23.84
CA VAL A 176 11.87 9.39 -25.07
C VAL A 176 10.40 9.16 -25.34
N LEU A 177 9.96 9.51 -26.55
CA LEU A 177 8.58 9.32 -27.00
C LEU A 177 8.58 8.28 -28.14
N PRO A 178 8.41 6.98 -27.82
CA PRO A 178 8.44 5.92 -28.83
C PRO A 178 7.29 6.09 -29.83
N GLY A 179 7.58 5.92 -31.12
CA GLY A 179 6.60 6.08 -32.21
C GLY A 179 6.51 7.48 -32.82
N MET A 180 7.27 8.46 -32.33
CA MET A 180 7.38 9.80 -32.94
C MET A 180 8.48 9.87 -34.01
N ALA A 181 8.53 8.89 -34.92
CA ALA A 181 9.44 8.97 -36.06
C ALA A 181 9.03 10.16 -36.95
N GLY A 182 9.88 11.20 -37.01
CA GLY A 182 9.75 12.28 -37.98
C GLY A 182 8.99 13.55 -37.55
N SER A 183 8.64 13.73 -36.28
CA SER A 183 8.10 15.01 -35.81
C SER A 183 8.74 15.43 -34.50
N ALA A 184 9.74 16.31 -34.61
CA ALA A 184 10.14 17.12 -33.49
C ALA A 184 8.88 17.84 -32.96
N VAL A 185 8.53 17.61 -31.69
CA VAL A 185 7.52 18.40 -30.96
C VAL A 185 6.04 18.12 -31.32
N GLY A 186 5.70 17.18 -32.21
CA GLY A 186 4.34 16.98 -32.74
C GLY A 186 3.16 16.68 -31.77
N ASN A 187 3.39 16.58 -30.46
CA ASN A 187 2.35 16.66 -29.42
C ASN A 187 2.89 17.19 -28.07
N LEU A 188 4.13 17.69 -28.03
CA LEU A 188 4.61 18.46 -26.88
C LEU A 188 4.16 19.90 -27.12
N THR A 189 2.93 20.21 -26.70
CA THR A 189 2.46 21.60 -26.68
C THR A 189 3.27 22.34 -25.63
N THR A 190 4.45 22.84 -25.99
CA THR A 190 5.11 23.87 -25.21
C THR A 190 4.24 25.10 -25.37
N THR A 191 3.38 25.39 -24.39
CA THR A 191 2.90 26.76 -24.23
C THR A 191 4.14 27.57 -23.88
N VAL A 192 4.85 28.07 -24.89
CA VAL A 192 5.90 29.05 -24.68
C VAL A 192 5.16 30.25 -24.09
N PRO A 193 5.37 30.64 -22.83
CA PRO A 193 4.81 31.89 -22.33
C PRO A 193 5.24 32.98 -23.30
N ASN A 194 4.40 33.98 -23.56
CA ASN A 194 4.54 35.02 -24.59
C ASN A 194 5.85 35.85 -24.57
N SER A 195 6.89 35.47 -23.83
CA SER A 195 8.26 35.86 -24.09
C SER A 195 8.78 35.15 -25.34
N LEU A 196 8.89 35.90 -26.44
CA LEU A 196 9.85 35.61 -27.51
C LEU A 196 11.13 35.01 -26.89
N GLN A 197 11.60 33.87 -27.41
CA GLN A 197 12.98 33.46 -27.18
C GLN A 197 13.86 34.55 -27.80
N THR A 198 14.35 35.48 -26.99
CA THR A 198 15.34 36.46 -27.43
C THR A 198 16.65 35.71 -27.59
N PHE A 199 16.87 35.11 -28.75
CA PHE A 199 18.19 34.60 -29.13
C PHE A 199 19.16 35.79 -29.09
N GLN A 200 20.28 35.64 -28.38
CA GLN A 200 21.31 36.68 -28.34
C GLN A 200 21.85 36.92 -29.75
N GLU A 201 22.37 38.12 -30.05
CA GLU A 201 23.02 38.36 -31.35
C GLU A 201 24.06 37.26 -31.61
N ASN A 202 23.88 36.51 -32.71
CA ASN A 202 24.68 35.36 -33.17
C ASN A 202 24.24 33.94 -32.75
N GLU A 203 23.09 33.75 -32.11
CA GLU A 203 22.50 32.42 -31.94
C GLU A 203 21.47 32.13 -33.06
N MET A 204 21.78 31.19 -33.96
CA MET A 204 20.78 30.60 -34.85
C MET A 204 20.06 29.46 -34.13
N ALA A 205 18.78 29.64 -33.84
CA ALA A 205 17.89 28.50 -33.60
C ALA A 205 17.36 28.00 -34.95
N ILE A 206 18.07 27.02 -35.52
CA ILE A 206 17.47 26.16 -36.54
C ILE A 206 16.67 25.10 -35.77
N LEU A 207 15.35 25.18 -35.86
CA LEU A 207 14.47 24.10 -35.44
C LEU A 207 14.73 22.91 -36.40
N PHE A 208 15.21 21.79 -35.86
CA PHE A 208 15.82 20.67 -36.58
C PHE A 208 15.09 20.24 -37.87
N HIS A 209 15.87 19.99 -38.93
CA HIS A 209 15.48 19.10 -40.04
C HIS A 209 15.94 17.68 -39.76
N ASP A 210 15.23 16.72 -40.35
CA ASP A 210 15.83 15.47 -40.81
C ASP A 210 16.73 15.73 -42.03
N ASP A 211 17.39 14.69 -42.57
CA ASP A 211 18.24 14.81 -43.76
C ASP A 211 17.47 15.29 -45.03
N ASN A 212 16.16 15.53 -44.94
CA ASN A 212 15.27 15.90 -46.05
C ASN A 212 14.98 17.41 -46.17
N GLY A 213 15.44 18.24 -45.23
CA GLY A 213 15.39 19.71 -45.34
C GLY A 213 14.20 20.41 -44.65
N LEU A 214 14.12 21.74 -44.80
CA LEU A 214 13.09 22.59 -44.17
C LEU A 214 11.80 22.56 -44.97
N THR A 215 10.68 22.12 -44.38
CA THR A 215 9.35 22.36 -44.97
C THR A 215 8.74 23.61 -44.36
N ILE A 216 8.50 24.63 -45.19
CA ILE A 216 7.87 25.91 -44.80
C ILE A 216 6.45 25.88 -45.37
N SER A 217 5.42 26.02 -44.53
CA SER A 217 4.03 26.11 -44.99
C SER A 217 3.78 27.41 -45.76
N GLU A 218 2.83 27.39 -46.70
CA GLU A 218 2.43 28.58 -47.45
C GLU A 218 2.02 29.72 -46.51
N GLY A 219 2.62 30.91 -46.69
CA GLY A 219 2.40 32.08 -45.84
C GLY A 219 3.28 32.20 -44.59
N ALA A 220 4.13 31.21 -44.28
CA ALA A 220 5.09 31.34 -43.19
C ALA A 220 6.27 32.23 -43.58
N GLN A 221 6.68 33.13 -42.67
CA GLN A 221 7.83 34.03 -42.88
C GLN A 221 9.09 33.44 -42.26
N VAL A 222 10.18 33.42 -43.03
CA VAL A 222 11.53 33.14 -42.52
C VAL A 222 12.20 34.47 -42.19
N VAL A 223 12.38 34.75 -40.91
CA VAL A 223 13.11 35.93 -40.46
C VAL A 223 14.58 35.59 -40.34
N VAL A 224 15.41 36.23 -41.15
CA VAL A 224 16.86 36.04 -41.18
C VAL A 224 17.53 37.29 -40.61
N SER A 225 18.52 37.13 -39.72
CA SER A 225 19.25 38.27 -39.17
C SER A 225 20.06 38.99 -40.26
N ARG A 226 20.37 40.29 -40.06
CA ARG A 226 21.03 41.14 -41.09
C ARG A 226 22.37 40.60 -41.60
N ASN A 227 23.00 39.66 -40.90
CA ASN A 227 24.30 39.09 -41.23
C ASN A 227 24.27 37.57 -41.47
N ALA A 228 23.11 36.91 -41.44
CA ALA A 228 23.03 35.48 -41.67
C ALA A 228 23.15 35.15 -43.16
N ARG A 229 24.00 34.17 -43.50
CA ARG A 229 24.12 33.62 -44.85
C ARG A 229 23.11 32.49 -45.03
N VAL A 230 22.16 32.68 -45.95
CA VAL A 230 21.18 31.65 -46.32
C VAL A 230 21.70 30.90 -47.56
N ALA A 231 21.82 29.59 -47.45
CA ALA A 231 22.13 28.73 -48.60
C ALA A 231 20.86 27.95 -48.99
N ILE A 232 20.24 28.33 -50.10
CA ILE A 232 19.12 27.60 -50.70
C ILE A 232 19.73 26.62 -51.70
N LYS A 233 19.68 25.31 -51.43
CA LYS A 233 20.47 24.34 -52.19
C LYS A 233 19.81 23.83 -53.48
N HIS A 234 18.52 24.08 -53.69
CA HIS A 234 17.81 23.71 -54.92
C HIS A 234 16.84 24.84 -55.28
N PHE A 235 17.06 25.48 -56.42
CA PHE A 235 16.07 26.33 -57.09
C PHE A 235 15.43 25.45 -58.17
N ASP A 236 14.16 25.09 -58.03
CA ASP A 236 13.39 24.77 -59.22
C ASP A 236 13.26 26.05 -60.05
N SER A 237 13.60 25.95 -61.33
CA SER A 237 13.96 27.03 -62.25
C SER A 237 12.76 27.89 -62.69
N ALA A 238 12.07 28.54 -61.74
CA ALA A 238 10.91 29.39 -62.01
C ALA A 238 11.01 30.80 -61.40
N LEU A 239 12.22 31.37 -61.32
CA LEU A 239 12.41 32.78 -60.93
C LEU A 239 13.24 33.55 -61.96
N ALA A 240 12.70 33.66 -63.19
CA ALA A 240 13.28 34.47 -64.25
C ALA A 240 12.67 35.90 -64.35
N ALA A 241 12.08 36.44 -63.30
CA ALA A 241 11.32 37.70 -63.38
C ALA A 241 11.57 38.69 -62.22
N PHE A 242 12.83 38.87 -61.79
CA PHE A 242 13.14 39.92 -60.79
C PHE A 242 14.22 40.93 -61.20
N ASN A 243 14.71 40.88 -62.45
CA ASN A 243 15.59 41.92 -62.99
C ASN A 243 15.05 42.42 -64.33
N ASN A 244 13.94 43.18 -64.29
CA ASN A 244 13.64 44.24 -65.24
C ASN A 244 12.34 44.97 -64.84
N SER A 245 12.47 45.94 -63.94
CA SER A 245 11.65 47.17 -63.87
C SER A 245 12.28 48.13 -62.87
#